data_AF-A0A2V8PM42-F1
#
_entry.id   AF-A0A2V8PM42-F1
#
_cell.length_a   1.000
_cell.length_b   1.000
_cell.length_c   1.000
_cell.angle_alpha   90.00
_cell.angle_beta   90.00
_cell.angle_gamma   90.00
#
_symmetry.space_group_name_H-M   'P 1'
#
loop_
_entity.id
_entity.type
_entity.pdbx_description
1 polymer ?
#
loop_
_entity_poly.entity_id
_entity_poly.type
_entity_poly.pdbx_seq_one_letter_code
_entity_poly.pdbx_strand_id
1 'polypeptide(L)'
;MAEDSEQNKSGFKTALVFSMLFAILAAVLVFAYYATFRRPVTTLILVRHAEKVIDPNNPDVDLNADGQDRAQELVRMFGDSGINAIYATQYKRTQETVKPLADRLGLPINQVNAKNTGDLLAQIRAQHSGQTIFVAGHNNTVPEIIAAAGGPQFPNIP
;
A
#
# COMPACT_ATOMS: atom_id res chain seq x y z
N MET A 1 18.07 50.61 -45.39
CA MET A 1 18.53 49.20 -45.39
C MET A 1 18.97 48.71 -44.00
N ALA A 2 19.48 49.57 -43.10
CA ALA A 2 19.79 49.19 -41.71
C ALA A 2 18.55 49.09 -40.80
N GLU A 3 17.55 49.97 -40.96
CA GLU A 3 16.31 49.97 -40.15
C GLU A 3 15.47 48.69 -40.31
N ASP A 4 15.29 48.20 -41.54
CA ASP A 4 14.59 46.92 -41.80
C ASP A 4 15.27 45.72 -41.09
N SER A 5 16.60 45.78 -40.92
CA SER A 5 17.35 44.69 -40.29
C SER A 5 17.20 44.64 -38.77
N GLU A 6 16.96 45.79 -38.13
CA GLU A 6 16.70 45.86 -36.68
C GLU A 6 15.25 45.50 -36.34
N GLN A 7 14.30 45.94 -37.17
CA GLN A 7 12.88 45.66 -36.98
C GLN A 7 12.59 44.15 -37.07
N ASN A 8 13.26 43.44 -37.98
CA ASN A 8 13.18 41.99 -38.14
C ASN A 8 13.81 41.21 -36.95
N LYS A 9 14.91 41.74 -36.39
CA LYS A 9 15.55 41.17 -35.17
C LYS A 9 14.69 41.35 -33.91
N SER A 10 13.95 42.45 -33.82
CA SER A 10 13.03 42.71 -32.70
C SER A 10 11.87 41.72 -32.68
N GLY A 11 11.18 41.54 -33.82
CA GLY A 11 10.06 40.59 -33.94
C GLY A 11 10.45 39.13 -33.67
N PHE A 12 11.66 38.73 -34.08
CA PHE A 12 12.19 37.39 -33.80
C PHE A 12 12.41 37.15 -32.30
N LYS A 13 12.94 38.15 -31.56
CA LYS A 13 13.15 38.05 -30.11
C LYS A 13 11.82 37.95 -29.35
N THR A 14 10.81 38.75 -29.71
CA THR A 14 9.48 38.67 -29.09
C THR A 14 8.82 37.32 -29.35
N ALA A 15 8.85 36.83 -30.60
CA ALA A 15 8.32 35.51 -30.95
C ALA A 15 9.02 34.39 -30.17
N LEU A 16 10.35 34.47 -30.00
CA LEU A 16 11.12 33.51 -29.23
C LEU A 16 10.76 33.55 -27.73
N VAL A 17 10.58 34.74 -27.14
CA VAL A 17 10.12 34.88 -25.76
C VAL A 17 8.71 34.32 -25.55
N PHE A 18 7.77 34.62 -26.45
CA PHE A 18 6.41 34.06 -26.36
C PHE A 18 6.39 32.54 -26.54
N SER A 19 7.19 32.00 -27.46
CA SER A 19 7.35 30.56 -27.63
C SER A 19 7.93 29.90 -26.36
N MET A 20 8.94 30.51 -25.75
CA MET A 20 9.54 30.01 -24.51
C MET A 20 8.56 30.06 -23.33
N LEU A 21 7.79 31.15 -23.20
CA LEU A 21 6.72 31.26 -22.19
C LEU A 21 5.62 30.22 -22.39
N PHE A 22 5.22 29.96 -23.63
CA PHE A 22 4.24 28.92 -23.95
C PHE A 22 4.77 27.52 -23.64
N ALA A 23 6.03 27.24 -23.95
CA ALA A 23 6.68 25.98 -23.61
C ALA A 23 6.78 25.76 -22.08
N ILE A 24 7.14 26.81 -21.33
CA ILE A 24 7.16 26.76 -19.86
C ILE A 24 5.76 26.53 -19.29
N LEU A 25 4.75 27.25 -19.79
CA LEU A 25 3.37 27.05 -19.36
C LEU A 25 2.89 25.63 -19.65
N ALA A 26 3.18 25.10 -20.84
CA ALA A 26 2.87 23.72 -21.19
C ALA A 26 3.58 22.72 -20.27
N ALA A 27 4.86 22.93 -19.96
CA ALA A 27 5.60 22.08 -19.04
C ALA A 27 5.03 22.12 -17.61
N VAL A 28 4.63 23.30 -17.12
CA VAL A 28 3.97 23.46 -15.82
C VAL A 28 2.61 22.75 -15.79
N LEU A 29 1.81 22.87 -16.86
CA LEU A 29 0.51 22.19 -16.96
C LEU A 29 0.66 20.67 -17.03
N VAL A 30 1.64 20.17 -17.79
CA VAL A 30 1.96 18.74 -17.85
C VAL A 30 2.44 18.24 -16.49
N PHE A 31 3.32 18.97 -15.82
CA PHE A 31 3.79 18.61 -14.48
C PHE A 31 2.64 18.61 -13.46
N ALA A 32 1.80 19.65 -13.45
CA ALA A 32 0.63 19.74 -12.58
C ALA A 32 -0.36 18.60 -12.84
N TYR A 33 -0.54 18.22 -14.11
CA TYR A 33 -1.36 17.07 -14.48
C TYR A 33 -0.81 15.78 -13.86
N TYR A 34 0.48 15.49 -14.03
CA TYR A 34 1.07 14.29 -13.44
C TYR A 34 1.14 14.32 -11.91
N ALA A 35 1.36 15.48 -11.30
CA ALA A 35 1.40 15.65 -9.85
C ALA A 35 0.02 15.48 -9.20
N THR A 36 -1.05 15.90 -9.88
CA THR A 36 -2.42 15.91 -9.32
C THR A 36 -3.21 14.66 -9.69
N PHE A 37 -3.04 14.13 -10.90
CA PHE A 37 -3.88 13.06 -11.43
C PHE A 37 -3.24 11.66 -11.36
N ARG A 38 -1.98 11.52 -10.94
CA ARG A 38 -1.47 10.20 -10.56
C ARG A 38 -2.09 9.78 -9.23
N ARG A 39 -3.00 8.81 -9.29
CA ARG A 39 -3.42 8.03 -8.13
C ARG A 39 -2.45 6.85 -8.01
N PRO A 40 -1.49 6.87 -7.07
CA PRO A 40 -0.60 5.74 -6.92
C PRO A 40 -1.40 4.52 -6.45
N VAL A 41 -1.05 3.34 -6.96
CA VAL A 41 -1.73 2.09 -6.60
C VAL A 41 -1.26 1.64 -5.23
N THR A 42 -2.17 1.52 -4.27
CA THR A 42 -1.91 0.84 -3.00
C THR A 42 -2.15 -0.65 -3.18
N THR A 43 -1.18 -1.47 -2.78
CA THR A 43 -1.26 -2.93 -2.85
C THR A 43 -1.53 -3.51 -1.46
N LEU A 44 -2.54 -4.37 -1.35
CA LEU A 44 -2.83 -5.12 -0.12
C LEU A 44 -2.45 -6.58 -0.28
N ILE A 45 -1.57 -7.06 0.58
CA ILE A 45 -1.24 -8.48 0.71
C ILE A 45 -1.98 -8.99 1.94
N LEU A 46 -2.99 -9.84 1.71
CA LEU A 46 -3.87 -10.32 2.77
C LEU A 46 -3.61 -11.80 3.02
N VAL A 47 -3.38 -12.16 4.27
CA VAL A 47 -3.23 -13.57 4.69
C VAL A 47 -4.15 -13.86 5.87
N ARG A 48 -4.64 -15.09 5.94
CA ARG A 48 -5.16 -15.63 7.21
C ARG A 48 -3.98 -15.99 8.10
N HIS A 49 -4.16 -15.94 9.42
CA HIS A 49 -3.20 -16.52 10.35
C HIS A 49 -2.79 -17.95 9.95
N ALA A 50 -1.57 -18.32 10.29
CA ALA A 50 -1.03 -19.65 10.11
C ALA A 50 -1.68 -20.68 11.06
N GLU A 51 -1.26 -21.94 10.95
CA GLU A 51 -1.78 -23.05 11.75
C GLU A 51 -1.60 -22.80 13.24
N LYS A 52 -2.70 -22.96 13.98
CA LYS A 52 -2.76 -22.69 15.42
C LYS A 52 -2.93 -23.96 16.22
N VAL A 53 -2.56 -23.91 17.49
CA VAL A 53 -2.93 -24.97 18.44
C VAL A 53 -4.47 -25.08 18.49
N ILE A 54 -4.97 -26.30 18.70
CA ILE A 54 -6.41 -26.54 18.88
C ILE A 54 -6.63 -26.75 20.38
N ASP A 55 -7.14 -25.70 21.04
CA ASP A 55 -7.57 -25.74 22.43
C ASP A 55 -9.03 -25.25 22.51
N PRO A 56 -10.00 -26.12 22.86
CA PRO A 56 -11.39 -25.73 23.02
C PRO A 56 -11.64 -24.73 24.16
N ASN A 57 -10.75 -24.67 25.15
CA ASN A 57 -10.90 -23.83 26.34
C ASN A 57 -10.22 -22.47 26.20
N ASN A 58 -9.37 -22.30 25.18
CA ASN A 58 -8.68 -21.05 24.92
C ASN A 58 -8.89 -20.60 23.46
N PRO A 59 -9.65 -19.51 23.22
CA PRO A 59 -9.83 -18.98 21.88
C PRO A 59 -8.60 -18.22 21.35
N ASP A 60 -7.67 -17.82 22.22
CA ASP A 60 -6.45 -17.09 21.87
C ASP A 60 -5.20 -17.94 22.11
N VAL A 61 -4.99 -18.85 21.17
CA VAL A 61 -3.91 -19.83 21.11
C VAL A 61 -2.73 -19.31 20.29
N ASP A 62 -1.56 -19.81 20.65
CA ASP A 62 -0.33 -19.66 19.87
C ASP A 62 -0.40 -20.49 18.58
N LEU A 63 0.52 -20.22 17.65
CA LEU A 63 0.73 -21.07 16.48
C LEU A 63 1.32 -22.43 16.89
N ASN A 64 0.96 -23.48 16.14
CA ASN A 64 1.64 -24.77 16.27
C ASN A 64 2.95 -24.77 15.46
N ALA A 65 3.69 -25.89 15.46
CA ALA A 65 4.96 -25.99 14.74
C ALA A 65 4.83 -25.67 13.24
N ASP A 66 3.85 -26.29 12.57
CA ASP A 66 3.58 -26.02 11.15
C ASP A 66 3.27 -24.54 10.88
N GLY A 67 2.56 -23.89 11.81
CA GLY A 67 2.22 -22.49 11.71
C GLY A 67 3.43 -21.57 11.88
N GLN A 68 4.37 -21.93 12.76
CA GLN A 68 5.64 -21.22 12.90
C GLN A 68 6.50 -21.37 11.65
N ASP A 69 6.55 -22.57 11.05
CA ASP A 69 7.25 -22.81 9.78
C ASP A 69 6.61 -21.98 8.65
N ARG A 70 5.28 -21.92 8.58
CA ARG A 70 4.57 -21.07 7.62
C ARG A 70 4.84 -19.58 7.86
N ALA A 71 4.90 -19.14 9.11
CA ALA A 71 5.26 -17.75 9.44
C ALA A 71 6.68 -17.42 8.95
N GLN A 72 7.63 -18.36 9.07
CA GLN A 72 8.98 -18.20 8.54
C GLN A 72 9.00 -18.18 7.00
N GLU A 73 8.13 -18.96 6.35
CA GLU A 73 8.01 -18.97 4.89
C GLU A 73 7.54 -17.62 4.33
N LEU A 74 6.74 -16.86 5.08
CA LEU A 74 6.38 -15.48 4.71
C LEU A 74 7.62 -14.58 4.60
N VAL A 75 8.65 -14.82 5.42
CA VAL A 75 9.93 -14.11 5.32
C VAL A 75 10.60 -14.41 3.98
N ARG A 76 10.61 -15.68 3.57
CA ARG A 76 11.19 -16.10 2.29
C ARG A 76 10.45 -15.47 1.10
N MET A 77 9.12 -15.41 1.17
CA MET A 77 8.29 -14.89 0.08
C MET A 77 8.29 -13.36 0.00
N PHE A 78 8.28 -12.67 1.14
CA PHE A 78 7.98 -11.23 1.21
C PHE A 78 9.08 -10.38 1.83
N GLY A 79 10.19 -10.98 2.28
CA GLY A 79 11.30 -10.29 2.95
C GLY A 79 11.95 -9.17 2.14
N ASP A 80 11.78 -9.17 0.81
CA ASP A 80 12.29 -8.15 -0.11
C ASP A 80 11.17 -7.52 -0.97
N SER A 81 9.90 -7.66 -0.57
CA SER A 81 8.73 -7.27 -1.38
C SER A 81 8.37 -5.78 -1.30
N GLY A 82 9.15 -4.98 -0.59
CA GLY A 82 8.89 -3.54 -0.43
C GLY A 82 7.65 -3.21 0.41
N ILE A 83 7.25 -4.10 1.33
CA ILE A 83 6.19 -3.85 2.30
C ILE A 83 6.55 -2.62 3.14
N ASN A 84 5.58 -1.71 3.27
CA ASN A 84 5.73 -0.44 4.00
C ASN A 84 5.07 -0.48 5.38
N ALA A 85 4.07 -1.34 5.59
CA ALA A 85 3.44 -1.53 6.89
C ALA A 85 2.87 -2.94 7.03
N ILE A 86 2.83 -3.40 8.28
CA ILE A 86 2.25 -4.70 8.67
C ILE A 86 1.13 -4.44 9.66
N TYR A 87 -0.03 -5.06 9.42
CA TYR A 87 -1.17 -5.04 10.32
C TYR A 87 -1.56 -6.46 10.72
N ALA A 88 -1.95 -6.63 11.97
CA ALA A 88 -2.49 -7.89 12.48
C ALA A 88 -3.57 -7.61 13.51
N THR A 89 -4.52 -8.53 13.67
CA THR A 89 -5.53 -8.39 14.72
C THR A 89 -4.93 -8.59 16.12
N GLN A 90 -5.66 -8.26 17.18
CA GLN A 90 -5.19 -8.42 18.56
C GLN A 90 -4.89 -9.86 19.03
N TYR A 91 -5.20 -10.88 18.23
CA TYR A 91 -5.05 -12.28 18.63
C TYR A 91 -3.62 -12.79 18.39
N LYS A 92 -3.13 -13.65 19.28
CA LYS A 92 -1.77 -14.21 19.22
C LYS A 92 -1.44 -14.84 17.86
N ARG A 93 -2.33 -15.69 17.36
CA ARG A 93 -2.13 -16.37 16.06
C ARG A 93 -1.84 -15.42 14.90
N THR A 94 -2.49 -14.25 14.80
CA THR A 94 -2.19 -13.28 13.72
C THR A 94 -0.89 -12.53 14.01
N GLN A 95 -0.64 -12.17 15.27
CA GLN A 95 0.61 -11.52 15.71
C GLN A 95 1.82 -12.40 15.42
N GLU A 96 1.79 -13.67 15.81
CA GLU A 96 2.86 -14.64 15.58
C GLU A 96 3.07 -14.96 14.10
N THR A 97 1.99 -14.97 13.31
CA THR A 97 2.09 -15.21 11.85
C THR A 97 2.95 -14.16 11.18
N VAL A 98 2.84 -12.89 11.58
CA VAL A 98 3.56 -11.78 10.93
C VAL A 98 4.88 -11.44 11.61
N LYS A 99 5.10 -11.92 12.84
CA LYS A 99 6.26 -11.53 13.64
C LYS A 99 7.60 -11.76 12.93
N PRO A 100 7.89 -12.94 12.33
CA PRO A 100 9.16 -13.15 11.64
C PRO A 100 9.38 -12.16 10.48
N LEU A 101 8.33 -11.84 9.73
CA LEU A 101 8.39 -10.89 8.62
C LEU A 101 8.58 -9.45 9.12
N ALA A 102 7.89 -9.07 10.19
CA ALA A 102 8.05 -7.77 10.83
C ALA A 102 9.47 -7.56 11.35
N ASP A 103 10.03 -8.57 12.03
CA ASP A 103 11.41 -8.55 12.51
C ASP A 103 12.41 -8.44 11.35
N ARG A 104 12.21 -9.19 10.27
CA ARG A 104 13.07 -9.11 9.06
C ARG A 104 13.06 -7.72 8.43
N LEU A 105 11.89 -7.10 8.33
CA LEU A 105 11.72 -5.80 7.67
C LEU A 105 12.01 -4.62 8.60
N GLY A 106 12.19 -4.85 9.90
CA GLY A 106 12.34 -3.78 10.90
C GLY A 106 11.08 -2.92 11.04
N LEU A 107 9.89 -3.50 10.80
CA LEU A 107 8.61 -2.80 10.85
C LEU A 107 7.85 -3.16 12.13
N PRO A 108 7.11 -2.20 12.74
CA PRO A 108 6.20 -2.52 13.83
C PRO A 108 4.98 -3.29 13.30
N ILE A 109 4.39 -4.13 14.16
CA ILE A 109 3.08 -4.73 13.91
C ILE A 109 2.00 -3.77 14.40
N ASN A 110 1.19 -3.25 13.48
CA ASN A 110 0.09 -2.35 13.80
C ASN A 110 -1.14 -3.18 14.17
N GLN A 111 -1.50 -3.17 15.46
CA GLN A 111 -2.66 -3.92 15.93
C GLN A 111 -3.97 -3.27 15.45
N VAL A 112 -4.86 -4.08 14.87
CA VAL A 112 -6.22 -3.68 14.51
C VAL A 112 -7.27 -4.52 15.23
N ASN A 113 -8.47 -3.96 15.40
CA ASN A 113 -9.58 -4.73 15.97
C ASN A 113 -10.17 -5.66 14.90
N ALA A 114 -10.17 -6.97 15.16
CA ALA A 114 -10.76 -7.98 14.28
C ALA A 114 -12.26 -7.73 13.96
N LYS A 115 -12.96 -6.93 14.77
CA LYS A 115 -14.38 -6.59 14.57
C LYS A 115 -14.60 -5.28 13.80
N ASN A 116 -13.54 -4.56 13.43
CA ASN A 116 -13.65 -3.28 12.74
C ASN A 116 -12.72 -3.18 11.52
N THR A 117 -13.10 -3.89 10.46
CA THR A 117 -12.46 -3.83 9.14
C THR A 117 -12.54 -2.43 8.50
N GLY A 118 -13.57 -1.65 8.83
CA GLY A 118 -13.77 -0.29 8.30
C GLY A 118 -12.64 0.66 8.73
N ASP A 119 -12.27 0.63 10.00
CA ASP A 119 -11.19 1.47 10.55
C ASP A 119 -9.84 1.15 9.89
N LEU A 120 -9.54 -0.14 9.68
CA LEU A 120 -8.32 -0.57 8.99
C LEU A 120 -8.22 0.05 7.59
N LEU A 121 -9.28 -0.03 6.79
CA LEU A 121 -9.27 0.53 5.44
C LEU A 121 -9.25 2.05 5.44
N ALA A 122 -9.92 2.71 6.39
CA ALA A 122 -9.84 4.15 6.56
C ALA A 122 -8.40 4.58 6.87
N GLN A 123 -7.72 3.88 7.77
CA GLN A 123 -6.32 4.13 8.12
C GLN A 123 -5.38 3.92 6.92
N ILE A 124 -5.53 2.81 6.20
CA ILE A 124 -4.73 2.54 5.00
C ILE A 124 -4.92 3.64 3.94
N ARG A 125 -6.17 4.04 3.67
CA ARG A 125 -6.45 5.10 2.69
C ARG A 125 -5.85 6.44 3.09
N ALA A 126 -5.83 6.75 4.39
CA ALA A 126 -5.31 8.01 4.89
C ALA A 126 -3.77 8.06 4.93
N GLN A 127 -3.11 6.95 5.26
CA GLN A 127 -1.69 6.94 5.62
C GLN A 127 -0.78 6.21 4.61
N HIS A 128 -1.36 5.36 3.75
CA HIS A 128 -0.61 4.38 2.96
C HIS A 128 -0.95 4.43 1.45
N SER A 129 -1.25 5.62 0.94
CA SER A 129 -1.47 5.83 -0.50
C SER A 129 -0.22 5.48 -1.31
N GLY A 130 -0.37 4.60 -2.30
CA GLY A 130 0.73 4.15 -3.16
C GLY A 130 1.69 3.14 -2.55
N GLN A 131 1.39 2.64 -1.35
CA GLN A 131 2.27 1.73 -0.60
C GLN A 131 1.79 0.28 -0.66
N THR A 132 2.67 -0.65 -0.29
CA THR A 132 2.36 -2.07 -0.15
C THR A 132 2.16 -2.41 1.32
N ILE A 133 0.99 -2.93 1.66
CA ILE A 133 0.58 -3.18 3.04
C ILE A 133 0.27 -4.66 3.22
N PHE A 134 0.88 -5.27 4.23
CA PHE A 134 0.68 -6.67 4.58
C PHE A 134 -0.29 -6.77 5.77
N VAL A 135 -1.32 -7.60 5.67
CA VAL A 135 -2.35 -7.74 6.70
C VAL A 135 -2.59 -9.21 7.02
N ALA A 136 -2.46 -9.59 8.30
CA ALA A 136 -2.89 -10.89 8.81
C ALA A 136 -4.25 -10.79 9.52
N GLY A 137 -5.20 -11.59 9.05
CA GLY A 137 -6.56 -11.67 9.58
C GLY A 137 -7.04 -13.09 9.87
N HIS A 138 -8.34 -13.29 9.79
CA HIS A 138 -9.03 -14.54 10.10
C HIS A 138 -9.79 -15.08 8.91
N ASN A 139 -10.43 -16.23 9.10
CA ASN A 139 -11.30 -16.86 8.12
C ASN A 139 -12.43 -15.94 7.63
N ASN A 140 -12.96 -15.08 8.49
CA ASN A 140 -14.02 -14.15 8.14
C ASN A 140 -13.48 -12.76 7.76
N THR A 141 -12.48 -12.24 8.47
CA THR A 141 -12.03 -10.85 8.25
C THR A 141 -11.25 -10.66 6.97
N VAL A 142 -10.53 -11.67 6.47
CA VAL A 142 -9.81 -11.57 5.18
C VAL A 142 -10.81 -11.37 4.02
N PRO A 143 -11.84 -12.20 3.84
CA PRO A 143 -12.92 -11.94 2.89
C PRO A 143 -13.60 -10.58 3.05
N GLU A 144 -13.86 -10.16 4.29
CA GLU A 144 -14.47 -8.84 4.57
C GLU A 144 -13.57 -7.68 4.09
N ILE A 145 -12.26 -7.75 4.32
CA ILE A 145 -11.30 -6.74 3.86
C ILE A 145 -11.29 -6.69 2.32
N ILE A 146 -11.28 -7.84 1.66
CA ILE A 146 -11.30 -7.91 0.18
C ILE A 146 -12.55 -7.19 -0.36
N ALA A 147 -13.73 -7.52 0.16
CA ALA A 147 -14.98 -6.90 -0.27
C ALA A 147 -14.99 -5.38 -0.01
N ALA A 148 -14.57 -4.95 1.19
CA ALA A 148 -14.58 -3.54 1.57
C ALA A 148 -13.50 -2.71 0.82
N ALA A 149 -12.45 -3.36 0.32
CA ALA A 149 -11.47 -2.75 -0.58
C ALA A 149 -11.97 -2.62 -2.03
N GLY A 150 -13.16 -3.16 -2.35
CA GLY A 150 -13.74 -3.15 -3.69
C GLY A 150 -13.47 -4.40 -4.52
N GLY A 151 -12.94 -5.46 -3.90
CA GLY A 151 -12.76 -6.77 -4.52
C GLY A 151 -14.04 -7.61 -4.53
N PRO A 152 -14.00 -8.82 -5.10
CA PRO A 152 -15.13 -9.74 -5.11
C PRO A 152 -15.46 -10.24 -3.69
N GLN A 153 -16.72 -10.62 -3.47
CA GLN A 153 -17.14 -11.25 -2.23
C GLN A 153 -16.73 -12.72 -2.20
N PHE A 154 -16.10 -13.14 -1.11
CA PHE A 154 -15.74 -14.53 -0.85
C PHE A 154 -16.46 -15.04 0.39
N PRO A 155 -16.76 -16.35 0.46
CA PRO A 155 -17.19 -16.98 1.71
C PRO A 155 -16.05 -16.98 2.73
N ASN A 156 -16.38 -17.32 3.98
CA ASN A 156 -15.36 -17.58 5.00
C ASN A 156 -14.40 -18.67 4.52
N ILE A 157 -13.10 -18.40 4.63
CA ILE A 157 -12.04 -19.33 4.20
C ILE A 157 -11.71 -20.32 5.33
N PRO A 158 -11.50 -21.60 5.04
CA PRO A 158 -11.28 -22.62 6.07
C PRO A 158 -10.06 -22.33 6.94
#